data_AF-F0ING4-F1
#
_entry.id   AF-F0ING4-F1
#
_cell.length_a   1.000
_cell.length_b   1.000
_cell.length_c   1.000
_cell.angle_alpha   90.00
_cell.angle_beta   90.00
_cell.angle_gamma   90.00
#
_symmetry.space_group_name_H-M   'P 1'
#
loop_
_entity.id
_entity.type
_entity.pdbx_description
1 polymer ?
#
loop_
_entity_poly.entity_id
_entity_poly.type
_entity_poly.pdbx_seq_one_letter_code
_entity_poly.pdbx_strand_id
1 'polypeptide(L)'
;MYKERYHGPLITNGVSLGYIKILPWITLAISFMAFFGTTFIDHVGIYKILFIICMSISGVAIPISFFNNFILKFKSFIYLFVSITVLVLLVDVNFIGLVMLVGNGGIYSGLALVYNLLAFCIFLFSCTLYSWYYLPKNQGKIWAFNRWETYGGKEKGRKQERLFNFGVAFVAAMLALAILTGYSENVFGVFIGILMNLTFPAVMIDALYAAICIRTHPDYE
;
A
#
# COMPACT_ATOMS: atom_id res chain seq x y z
N MET A 1 18.44 -0.03 -31.89
CA MET A 1 17.75 0.86 -30.94
C MET A 1 17.11 -0.03 -29.87
N TYR A 2 17.78 -0.19 -28.73
CA TYR A 2 17.29 -1.08 -27.67
C TYR A 2 16.05 -0.44 -27.03
N LYS A 3 14.89 -1.07 -27.24
CA LYS A 3 13.60 -0.63 -26.68
C LYS A 3 13.62 -0.94 -25.18
N GLU A 4 13.68 0.11 -24.36
CA GLU A 4 13.83 -0.01 -22.91
C GLU A 4 12.66 -0.79 -22.29
N ARG A 5 12.98 -1.92 -21.67
CA ARG A 5 12.11 -2.77 -20.86
C ARG A 5 11.58 -1.94 -19.66
N TYR A 6 10.37 -2.24 -19.19
CA TYR A 6 9.82 -1.64 -17.96
C TYR A 6 10.84 -1.67 -16.80
N HIS A 7 11.20 -0.50 -16.28
CA HIS A 7 12.08 -0.35 -15.12
C HIS A 7 11.31 0.45 -14.05
N GLY A 8 10.31 -0.21 -13.45
CA GLY A 8 9.67 0.30 -12.25
C GLY A 8 10.64 0.22 -11.06
N PRO A 9 10.72 1.25 -10.20
CA PRO A 9 11.61 1.27 -9.04
C PRO A 9 11.26 0.24 -7.96
N LEU A 10 10.07 -0.37 -7.96
CA LEU A 10 9.66 -1.43 -7.02
C LEU A 10 9.39 -2.78 -7.72
N ILE A 11 9.09 -2.78 -9.02
CA ILE A 11 8.85 -3.98 -9.82
C ILE A 11 9.99 -4.16 -10.85
N THR A 12 11.00 -4.90 -10.44
CA THR A 12 12.00 -5.51 -11.32
C THR A 12 11.89 -7.04 -11.24
N ASN A 13 11.77 -7.71 -12.39
CA ASN A 13 11.92 -9.16 -12.60
C ASN A 13 11.25 -10.08 -11.57
N GLY A 14 10.02 -10.55 -11.83
CA GLY A 14 9.44 -11.77 -11.23
C GLY A 14 9.00 -11.71 -9.75
N VAL A 15 9.58 -10.84 -8.93
CA VAL A 15 9.26 -10.69 -7.49
C VAL A 15 7.81 -10.21 -7.28
N SER A 16 7.27 -9.42 -8.21
CA SER A 16 5.92 -8.84 -8.18
C SER A 16 4.79 -9.84 -8.49
N LEU A 17 5.01 -10.78 -9.41
CA LEU A 17 4.08 -11.88 -9.66
C LEU A 17 3.96 -12.80 -8.44
N GLY A 18 4.99 -12.83 -7.59
CA GLY A 18 4.96 -13.53 -6.31
C GLY A 18 3.97 -12.92 -5.30
N TYR A 19 3.64 -11.62 -5.41
CA TYR A 19 2.72 -10.98 -4.47
C TYR A 19 1.32 -11.60 -4.48
N ILE A 20 0.87 -12.11 -5.63
CA ILE A 20 -0.41 -12.84 -5.71
C ILE A 20 -0.43 -14.10 -4.84
N LYS A 21 0.74 -14.65 -4.45
CA LYS A 21 0.82 -15.85 -3.61
C LYS A 21 0.69 -15.56 -2.12
N ILE A 22 1.00 -14.34 -1.68
CA ILE A 22 1.09 -14.00 -0.26
C ILE A 22 0.09 -12.91 0.13
N LEU A 23 0.04 -11.81 -0.63
CA LEU A 23 -0.81 -10.66 -0.27
C LEU A 23 -2.29 -11.03 -0.10
N PRO A 24 -2.90 -11.88 -0.96
CA PRO A 24 -4.30 -12.28 -0.79
C PRO A 24 -4.60 -12.99 0.53
N TRP A 25 -3.64 -13.77 1.05
CA TRP A 25 -3.80 -14.44 2.34
C TRP A 25 -3.75 -13.44 3.49
N ILE A 26 -2.83 -12.47 3.42
CA ILE A 26 -2.71 -11.40 4.41
C ILE A 26 -3.97 -10.54 4.39
N THR A 27 -4.41 -10.08 3.23
CA THR A 27 -5.62 -9.25 3.11
C THR A 27 -6.86 -10.01 3.53
N LEU A 28 -7.01 -11.28 3.16
CA LEU A 28 -8.14 -12.08 3.62
C LEU A 28 -8.19 -12.16 5.15
N ALA A 29 -7.05 -12.41 5.80
CA ALA A 29 -6.98 -12.49 7.26
C ALA A 29 -7.38 -11.17 7.92
N ILE A 30 -6.85 -10.04 7.43
CA ILE A 30 -7.13 -8.72 8.02
C ILE A 30 -8.58 -8.29 7.72
N SER A 31 -9.05 -8.42 6.47
CA SER A 31 -10.44 -8.14 6.09
C SER A 31 -11.43 -9.00 6.88
N PHE A 32 -11.10 -10.26 7.18
CA PHE A 32 -11.93 -11.12 8.02
C PHE A 32 -12.02 -10.61 9.46
N MET A 33 -10.89 -10.22 10.06
CA MET A 33 -10.89 -9.59 11.40
C MET A 33 -11.68 -8.29 11.40
N ALA A 34 -11.52 -7.46 10.38
CA ALA A 34 -12.23 -6.19 10.24
C ALA A 34 -13.75 -6.41 10.06
N PHE A 35 -14.15 -7.36 9.21
CA PHE A 35 -15.54 -7.77 9.05
C PHE A 35 -16.15 -8.22 10.39
N PHE A 36 -15.44 -9.08 11.13
CA PHE A 36 -15.90 -9.52 12.44
C PHE A 36 -16.06 -8.32 13.40
N GLY A 37 -15.07 -7.43 13.45
CA GLY A 37 -15.13 -6.19 14.24
C GLY A 37 -16.35 -5.33 13.89
N THR A 38 -16.63 -5.12 12.61
CA THR A 38 -17.81 -4.34 12.16
C THR A 38 -19.13 -4.92 12.62
N THR A 39 -19.21 -6.21 12.97
CA THR A 39 -20.45 -6.81 13.48
C THR A 39 -20.91 -6.15 14.79
N PHE A 40 -19.96 -5.63 15.59
CA PHE A 40 -20.24 -4.99 16.88
C PHE A 40 -20.39 -3.47 16.78
N ILE A 41 -19.62 -2.83 15.90
CA ILE A 41 -19.47 -1.36 15.87
C ILE A 41 -20.13 -0.68 14.66
N ASP A 42 -20.48 -1.42 13.61
CA ASP A 42 -21.09 -0.88 12.38
C ASP A 42 -22.60 -1.14 12.34
N HIS A 43 -23.37 -0.25 12.95
CA HIS A 43 -24.84 -0.35 13.00
C HIS A 43 -25.52 -0.01 11.66
N VAL A 44 -24.86 0.74 10.77
CA VAL A 44 -25.41 1.12 9.45
C VAL A 44 -25.12 0.04 8.41
N GLY A 45 -24.00 -0.68 8.56
CA GLY A 45 -23.62 -1.82 7.71
C GLY A 45 -22.77 -1.47 6.49
N ILE A 46 -22.35 -0.20 6.33
CA ILE A 46 -21.54 0.23 5.17
C ILE A 46 -20.16 -0.43 5.19
N TYR A 47 -19.47 -0.41 6.34
CA TYR A 47 -18.16 -1.05 6.48
C TYR A 47 -18.28 -2.57 6.41
N LYS A 48 -19.37 -3.15 6.93
CA LYS A 48 -19.65 -4.58 6.79
C LYS A 48 -19.72 -5.01 5.33
N ILE A 49 -20.46 -4.28 4.49
CA ILE A 49 -20.54 -4.53 3.04
C ILE A 49 -19.16 -4.35 2.38
N LEU A 50 -18.44 -3.28 2.74
CA LEU A 50 -17.08 -3.04 2.24
C LEU A 50 -16.15 -4.24 2.50
N PHE A 51 -16.13 -4.77 3.72
CA PHE A 51 -15.26 -5.91 4.04
C PHE A 51 -15.72 -7.23 3.42
N ILE A 52 -17.03 -7.42 3.15
CA ILE A 52 -17.48 -8.55 2.32
C ILE A 52 -16.87 -8.47 0.92
N ILE A 53 -16.82 -7.28 0.32
CA ILE A 53 -16.18 -7.07 -1.00
C ILE A 53 -14.68 -7.35 -0.92
N CYS A 54 -13.98 -6.81 0.08
CA CYS A 54 -12.55 -7.04 0.29
C CYS A 54 -12.20 -8.53 0.47
N MET A 55 -12.97 -9.24 1.30
CA MET A 55 -12.84 -10.68 1.49
C MET A 55 -13.10 -11.45 0.20
N SER A 56 -14.10 -11.05 -0.58
CA SER A 56 -14.43 -11.69 -1.85
C SER A 56 -13.30 -11.55 -2.87
N ILE A 57 -12.72 -10.35 -2.99
CA ILE A 57 -11.56 -10.10 -3.85
C ILE A 57 -10.37 -10.98 -3.44
N SER A 58 -10.05 -10.99 -2.15
CA SER A 58 -8.93 -11.78 -1.61
C SER A 58 -9.19 -13.28 -1.78
N GLY A 59 -10.42 -13.73 -1.54
CA GLY A 59 -10.86 -15.11 -1.71
C GLY A 59 -10.80 -15.59 -3.16
N VAL A 60 -10.97 -14.71 -4.15
CA VAL A 60 -10.79 -15.03 -5.58
C VAL A 60 -9.30 -15.03 -5.97
N ALA A 61 -8.47 -14.16 -5.40
CA ALA A 61 -7.03 -14.16 -5.68
C ALA A 61 -6.33 -15.46 -5.25
N ILE A 62 -6.73 -16.02 -4.11
CA ILE A 62 -6.11 -17.24 -3.54
C ILE A 62 -6.14 -18.42 -4.52
N PRO A 63 -7.27 -18.87 -5.08
CA PRO A 63 -7.28 -19.98 -6.04
C PRO A 63 -6.48 -19.65 -7.30
N ILE A 64 -6.54 -18.40 -7.79
CA ILE A 64 -5.75 -17.94 -8.94
C ILE A 64 -4.25 -18.11 -8.66
N SER A 65 -3.81 -17.87 -7.42
CA SER A 65 -2.39 -17.91 -7.02
C SER A 65 -1.73 -19.29 -7.16
N PHE A 66 -2.53 -20.38 -7.18
CA PHE A 66 -2.02 -21.74 -7.32
C PHE A 66 -1.73 -22.13 -8.78
N PHE A 67 -2.36 -21.47 -9.76
CA PHE A 67 -2.22 -21.82 -11.18
C PHE A 67 -1.04 -21.08 -11.83
N ASN A 68 0.18 -21.57 -11.64
CA ASN A 68 1.40 -20.95 -12.22
C ASN A 68 1.29 -20.71 -13.74
N ASN A 69 0.74 -21.67 -14.50
CA ASN A 69 0.55 -21.51 -15.95
C ASN A 69 -0.44 -20.39 -16.30
N PHE A 70 -1.51 -20.25 -15.51
CA PHE A 70 -2.48 -19.17 -15.68
C PHE A 70 -1.82 -17.82 -15.38
N ILE A 71 -1.05 -17.74 -14.29
CA ILE A 71 -0.34 -16.53 -13.88
C ILE A 71 0.63 -16.06 -14.98
N LEU A 72 1.40 -16.98 -15.56
CA LEU A 72 2.35 -16.67 -16.63
C LEU A 72 1.66 -16.32 -17.95
N LYS A 73 0.52 -16.93 -18.25
CA LYS A 73 -0.25 -16.64 -19.46
C LYS A 73 -0.97 -15.29 -19.39
N PHE A 74 -1.44 -14.89 -18.22
CA PHE A 74 -2.26 -13.69 -18.02
C PHE A 74 -1.55 -12.63 -17.15
N LYS A 75 -0.25 -12.41 -17.36
CA LYS A 75 0.58 -11.50 -16.55
C LYS A 75 -0.07 -10.13 -16.35
N SER A 76 -0.54 -9.47 -17.41
CA SER A 76 -1.18 -8.14 -17.33
C SER A 76 -2.39 -8.15 -16.37
N PHE A 77 -3.24 -9.17 -16.46
CA PHE A 77 -4.38 -9.34 -15.56
C PHE A 77 -3.93 -9.59 -14.10
N ILE A 78 -2.90 -10.41 -13.89
CA ILE A 78 -2.37 -10.67 -12.54
C ILE A 78 -1.80 -9.40 -11.91
N TYR A 79 -1.07 -8.59 -12.68
CA TYR A 79 -0.57 -7.30 -12.19
C TYR A 79 -1.70 -6.35 -11.77
N LEU A 80 -2.78 -6.30 -12.55
CA LEU A 80 -3.99 -5.55 -12.17
C LEU A 80 -4.60 -6.11 -10.88
N PHE A 81 -4.68 -7.44 -10.75
CA PHE A 81 -5.19 -8.08 -9.53
C PHE A 81 -4.33 -7.81 -8.30
N VAL A 82 -3.01 -7.79 -8.45
CA VAL A 82 -2.06 -7.38 -7.41
C VAL A 82 -2.30 -5.93 -7.00
N SER A 83 -2.48 -5.02 -7.97
CA SER A 83 -2.84 -3.62 -7.69
C SER A 83 -4.13 -3.53 -6.85
N ILE A 84 -5.17 -4.28 -7.21
CA ILE A 84 -6.43 -4.30 -6.46
C ILE A 84 -6.21 -4.89 -5.05
N THR A 85 -5.40 -5.94 -4.92
CA THR A 85 -5.11 -6.56 -3.61
C THR A 85 -4.35 -5.60 -2.69
N VAL A 86 -3.42 -4.81 -3.23
CA VAL A 86 -2.75 -3.73 -2.47
C VAL A 86 -3.75 -2.65 -2.05
N LEU A 87 -4.72 -2.31 -2.89
CA LEU A 87 -5.80 -1.38 -2.53
C LEU A 87 -6.65 -1.95 -1.39
N VAL A 88 -6.98 -3.25 -1.41
CA VAL A 88 -7.68 -3.92 -0.30
C VAL A 88 -6.86 -3.82 0.99
N LEU A 89 -5.57 -4.13 0.93
CA LEU A 89 -4.68 -4.00 2.09
C LEU A 89 -4.65 -2.57 2.65
N LEU A 90 -4.66 -1.57 1.77
CA LEU A 90 -4.71 -0.17 2.17
C LEU A 90 -6.03 0.19 2.87
N VAL A 91 -7.17 -0.30 2.35
CA VAL A 91 -8.49 -0.14 2.99
C VAL A 91 -8.49 -0.79 4.38
N ASP A 92 -7.99 -2.02 4.49
CA ASP A 92 -7.89 -2.76 5.75
C ASP A 92 -7.11 -1.97 6.80
N VAL A 93 -5.90 -1.51 6.46
CA VAL A 93 -5.04 -0.79 7.41
C VAL A 93 -5.57 0.60 7.72
N ASN A 94 -6.22 1.28 6.77
CA ASN A 94 -6.91 2.54 7.03
C ASN A 94 -8.06 2.38 8.02
N PHE A 95 -8.81 1.29 7.93
CA PHE A 95 -9.87 0.99 8.89
C PHE A 95 -9.34 0.68 10.28
N ILE A 96 -8.22 -0.06 10.39
CA ILE A 96 -7.54 -0.25 11.67
C ILE A 96 -7.17 1.11 12.28
N GLY A 97 -6.53 1.98 11.49
CA GLY A 97 -6.16 3.33 11.94
C GLY A 97 -7.37 4.17 12.33
N LEU A 98 -8.49 4.03 11.62
CA LEU A 98 -9.76 4.69 11.95
C LEU A 98 -10.30 4.22 13.30
N VAL A 99 -10.37 2.90 13.52
CA VAL A 99 -10.88 2.32 14.77
C VAL A 99 -10.01 2.75 15.96
N MET A 100 -8.68 2.71 15.81
CA MET A 100 -7.74 3.19 16.84
C MET A 100 -7.89 4.68 17.13
N LEU A 101 -8.15 5.50 16.10
CA LEU A 101 -8.33 6.93 16.25
C LEU A 101 -9.65 7.31 16.93
N VAL A 102 -10.72 6.62 16.59
CA VAL A 102 -12.07 6.99 17.01
C VAL A 102 -12.43 6.36 18.35
N GLY A 103 -11.94 5.15 18.64
CA GLY A 103 -12.27 4.39 19.84
C GLY A 103 -13.78 4.35 20.08
N ASN A 104 -14.20 4.75 21.29
CA ASN A 104 -15.61 4.79 21.68
C ASN A 104 -16.45 5.88 21.00
N GLY A 105 -15.82 6.82 20.26
CA GLY A 105 -16.53 7.87 19.53
C GLY A 105 -17.40 7.35 18.37
N GLY A 106 -17.19 6.10 17.94
CA GLY A 106 -17.94 5.45 16.88
C GLY A 106 -17.49 5.83 15.46
N ILE A 107 -17.43 4.83 14.58
CA ILE A 107 -16.85 4.91 13.21
C ILE A 107 -17.60 5.84 12.24
N TYR A 108 -18.72 6.43 12.67
CA TYR A 108 -19.51 7.43 11.92
C TYR A 108 -19.45 8.83 12.53
N SER A 109 -18.58 9.05 13.52
CA SER A 109 -18.39 10.36 14.15
C SER A 109 -17.83 11.41 13.17
N GLY A 110 -17.97 12.69 13.52
CA GLY A 110 -17.34 13.77 12.74
C GLY A 110 -15.82 13.62 12.62
N LEU A 111 -15.18 13.06 13.65
CA LEU A 111 -13.75 12.75 13.64
C LEU A 111 -13.43 11.63 12.63
N ALA A 112 -14.25 10.57 12.60
CA ALA A 112 -14.12 9.52 11.59
C ALA A 112 -14.24 10.06 10.16
N LEU A 113 -15.18 10.98 9.92
CA LEU A 113 -15.35 11.64 8.62
C LEU A 113 -14.09 12.41 8.23
N VAL A 114 -13.56 13.25 9.12
CA VAL A 114 -12.34 14.03 8.88
C VAL A 114 -11.16 13.10 8.56
N TYR A 115 -10.98 12.02 9.31
CA TYR A 115 -9.93 11.04 9.07
C TYR A 115 -10.05 10.39 7.69
N ASN A 116 -11.23 9.88 7.33
CA ASN A 116 -11.44 9.24 6.02
C ASN A 116 -11.22 10.23 4.87
N LEU A 117 -11.66 11.48 5.02
CA LEU A 117 -11.44 12.52 4.01
C LEU A 117 -9.96 12.84 3.83
N LEU A 118 -9.22 13.03 4.93
CA LEU A 118 -7.78 13.27 4.88
C LEU A 118 -7.02 12.08 4.30
N ALA A 119 -7.34 10.85 4.72
CA ALA A 119 -6.76 9.62 4.17
C ALA A 119 -6.99 9.53 2.65
N PHE A 120 -8.20 9.84 2.19
CA PHE A 120 -8.54 9.87 0.76
C PHE A 120 -7.78 10.96 0.00
N CYS A 121 -7.65 12.18 0.54
CA CYS A 121 -6.84 13.24 -0.07
C CYS A 121 -5.37 12.85 -0.20
N ILE A 122 -4.78 12.26 0.86
CA ILE A 122 -3.39 11.77 0.85
C ILE A 122 -3.26 10.64 -0.19
N PHE A 123 -4.21 9.72 -0.24
CA PHE A 123 -4.22 8.64 -1.23
C PHE A 123 -4.20 9.17 -2.66
N LEU A 124 -5.06 10.12 -3.00
CA LEU A 124 -5.11 10.73 -4.34
C LEU A 124 -3.82 11.49 -4.66
N PHE A 125 -3.29 12.23 -3.70
CA PHE A 125 -2.01 12.92 -3.85
C PHE A 125 -0.89 11.92 -4.14
N SER A 126 -0.78 10.85 -3.35
CA SER A 126 0.20 9.78 -3.54
C SER A 126 0.05 9.10 -4.90
N CYS A 127 -1.17 8.73 -5.30
CA CYS A 127 -1.42 8.13 -6.61
C CYS A 127 -0.96 9.03 -7.74
N THR A 128 -1.25 10.34 -7.64
CA THR A 128 -0.83 11.34 -8.63
C THR A 128 0.69 11.47 -8.66
N LEU A 129 1.33 11.57 -7.50
CA LEU A 129 2.78 11.67 -7.36
C LEU A 129 3.49 10.46 -7.98
N TYR A 130 3.04 9.25 -7.66
CA TYR A 130 3.61 8.02 -8.20
C TYR A 130 3.32 7.87 -9.69
N SER A 131 2.12 8.20 -10.16
CA SER A 131 1.77 8.11 -11.60
C SER A 131 2.59 9.10 -12.44
N TRP A 132 2.83 10.31 -11.93
CA TRP A 132 3.67 11.31 -12.57
C TRP A 132 5.11 10.82 -12.79
N TYR A 133 5.60 9.91 -11.93
CA TYR A 133 6.90 9.30 -12.08
C TYR A 133 6.99 8.33 -13.27
N TYR A 134 5.91 7.62 -13.56
CA TYR A 134 5.84 6.67 -14.68
C TYR A 134 5.59 7.33 -16.05
N LEU A 135 5.44 8.66 -16.10
CA LEU A 135 5.35 9.38 -17.38
C LEU A 135 6.62 9.17 -18.22
N PRO A 136 6.50 9.03 -19.55
CA PRO A 136 7.64 8.78 -20.45
C PRO A 136 8.80 9.78 -20.29
N LYS A 137 8.49 11.05 -19.98
CA LYS A 137 9.49 12.11 -19.76
C LYS A 137 10.34 11.93 -18.48
N ASN A 138 9.96 11.00 -17.61
CA ASN A 138 10.60 10.72 -16.33
C ASN A 138 11.15 9.28 -16.23
N GLN A 139 10.97 8.45 -17.26
CA GLN A 139 11.53 7.10 -17.32
C GLN A 139 13.08 7.15 -17.33
N GLY A 140 13.72 6.23 -16.59
CA GLY A 140 15.18 6.16 -16.43
C GLY A 140 15.79 7.12 -15.40
N LYS A 141 15.03 8.10 -14.88
CA LYS A 141 15.48 8.86 -13.69
C LYS A 141 15.44 7.92 -12.50
N ILE A 142 16.55 7.81 -11.76
CA ILE A 142 16.60 7.07 -10.49
C ILE A 142 15.96 7.96 -9.42
N TRP A 143 15.11 7.40 -8.54
CA TRP A 143 14.55 8.14 -7.41
C TRP A 143 15.68 8.83 -6.65
N ALA A 144 15.47 10.06 -6.17
CA ALA A 144 16.46 10.71 -5.32
C ALA A 144 16.84 9.86 -4.09
N PHE A 145 15.91 9.01 -3.60
CA PHE A 145 16.18 8.01 -2.57
C PHE A 145 16.90 6.76 -3.10
N ASN A 146 16.55 6.23 -4.29
CA ASN A 146 17.26 5.09 -4.91
C ASN A 146 18.69 5.41 -5.39
N ARG A 147 19.05 6.70 -5.53
CA ARG A 147 20.45 7.11 -5.76
C ARG A 147 21.40 6.67 -4.65
N TRP A 148 20.91 6.12 -3.54
CA TRP A 148 21.77 5.62 -2.47
C TRP A 148 22.75 4.52 -2.91
N GLU A 149 22.43 3.75 -3.94
CA GLU A 149 23.32 2.74 -4.54
C GLU A 149 24.47 3.34 -5.35
N THR A 150 24.33 4.61 -5.76
CA THR A 150 25.38 5.34 -6.50
C THR A 150 26.38 6.05 -5.60
N TYR A 151 26.15 6.10 -4.28
CA TYR A 151 27.12 6.69 -3.33
C TYR A 151 28.21 5.69 -2.94
N GLY A 152 29.45 6.15 -2.84
CA GLY A 152 30.57 5.35 -2.32
C GLY A 152 30.37 4.96 -0.85
N GLY A 153 31.02 3.86 -0.42
CA GLY A 153 30.74 3.17 0.85
C GLY A 153 30.67 4.06 2.11
N LYS A 154 31.52 5.09 2.23
CA LYS A 154 31.47 6.05 3.35
C LYS A 154 30.24 6.95 3.34
N GLU A 155 29.84 7.43 2.17
CA GLU A 155 28.71 8.36 2.03
C GLU A 155 27.36 7.61 2.13
N LYS A 156 27.32 6.38 1.62
CA LYS A 156 26.22 5.43 1.82
C LYS A 156 26.01 5.12 3.30
N GLY A 157 27.08 4.78 4.03
CA GLY A 157 27.03 4.51 5.48
C GLY A 157 26.51 5.70 6.29
N ARG A 158 27.01 6.91 6.01
CA ARG A 158 26.57 8.14 6.71
C ARG A 158 25.09 8.48 6.47
N LYS A 159 24.58 8.26 5.25
CA LYS A 159 23.15 8.45 4.95
C LYS A 159 22.29 7.39 5.63
N GLN A 160 22.73 6.14 5.66
CA GLN A 160 22.03 5.06 6.34
C GLN A 160 21.92 5.31 7.84
N GLU A 161 23.01 5.75 8.48
CA GLU A 161 23.02 6.13 9.89
C GLU A 161 22.09 7.31 10.16
N ARG A 162 22.04 8.32 9.28
CA ARG A 162 21.10 9.45 9.41
C ARG A 162 19.64 8.99 9.30
N LEU A 163 19.31 8.11 8.36
CA LEU A 163 17.97 7.55 8.22
C LEU A 163 17.57 6.72 9.45
N PHE A 164 18.50 5.91 9.96
CA PHE A 164 18.30 5.15 11.19
C PHE A 164 18.06 6.07 12.39
N ASN A 165 18.90 7.09 12.58
CA ASN A 165 18.75 8.05 13.67
C ASN A 165 17.46 8.86 13.55
N PHE A 166 17.06 9.24 12.34
CA PHE A 166 15.77 9.88 12.11
C PHE A 166 14.62 8.93 12.47
N GLY A 167 14.67 7.67 12.05
CA GLY A 167 13.67 6.66 12.39
C GLY A 167 13.55 6.45 13.90
N VAL A 168 14.68 6.33 14.60
CA VAL A 168 14.73 6.20 16.06
C VAL A 168 14.15 7.45 16.74
N ALA A 169 14.56 8.65 16.33
CA ALA A 169 14.04 9.90 16.89
C ALA A 169 12.54 10.07 16.62
N PHE A 170 12.07 9.68 15.43
CA PHE A 170 10.68 9.73 15.06
C PHE A 170 9.83 8.77 15.91
N VAL A 171 10.28 7.52 16.09
CA VAL A 171 9.62 6.55 16.98
C VAL A 171 9.61 7.04 18.42
N ALA A 172 10.73 7.58 18.91
CA ALA A 172 10.83 8.15 20.26
C ALA A 172 9.87 9.33 20.46
N ALA A 173 9.75 10.23 19.48
CA ALA A 173 8.82 11.36 19.51
C ALA A 173 7.37 10.90 19.52
N MET A 174 7.03 9.87 18.73
CA MET A 174 5.70 9.25 18.72
C MET A 174 5.37 8.60 20.07
N LEU A 175 6.32 7.87 20.65
CA LEU A 175 6.18 7.28 21.99
C LEU A 175 6.02 8.35 23.07
N ALA A 176 6.82 9.42 23.00
CA ALA A 176 6.71 10.53 23.93
C ALA A 176 5.34 11.21 23.82
N LEU A 177 4.85 11.49 22.61
CA LEU A 177 3.54 12.08 22.38
C LEU A 177 2.41 11.15 22.86
N ALA A 178 2.53 9.85 22.61
CA ALA A 178 1.61 8.82 23.08
C ALA A 178 1.53 8.77 24.62
N ILE A 179 2.67 8.84 25.31
CA ILE A 179 2.74 8.87 26.78
C ILE A 179 2.17 10.18 27.33
N LEU A 180 2.52 11.31 26.71
CA LEU A 180 2.16 12.65 27.21
C LEU A 180 0.67 12.93 27.07
N THR A 181 0.05 12.44 25.99
CA THR A 181 -1.36 12.70 25.68
C THR A 181 -2.30 11.69 26.33
N GLY A 182 -1.82 10.49 26.68
CA GLY A 182 -2.67 9.38 27.10
C GLY A 182 -3.54 8.79 25.96
N TYR A 183 -3.41 9.30 24.74
CA TYR A 183 -4.13 8.88 23.53
C TYR A 183 -3.20 8.13 22.57
N SER A 184 -2.41 7.21 23.12
CA SER A 184 -1.41 6.45 22.35
C SER A 184 -2.02 5.76 21.14
N GLU A 185 -3.15 5.08 21.34
CA GLU A 185 -3.90 4.39 20.28
C GLU A 185 -4.31 5.36 19.16
N ASN A 186 -4.85 6.53 19.51
CA ASN A 186 -5.31 7.49 18.51
C ASN A 186 -4.15 8.05 17.68
N VAL A 187 -3.03 8.37 18.33
CA VAL A 187 -1.81 8.86 17.67
C VAL A 187 -1.24 7.79 16.74
N PHE A 188 -1.22 6.52 17.16
CA PHE A 188 -0.82 5.41 16.30
C PHE A 188 -1.78 5.23 15.11
N GLY A 189 -3.10 5.37 15.33
CA GLY A 189 -4.10 5.24 14.28
C GLY A 189 -3.91 6.28 13.15
N VAL A 190 -3.73 7.55 13.51
CA VAL A 190 -3.41 8.63 12.55
C VAL A 190 -2.12 8.34 11.80
N PHE A 191 -1.07 7.93 12.53
CA PHE A 191 0.23 7.67 11.94
C PHE A 191 0.19 6.52 10.93
N ILE A 192 -0.43 5.39 11.29
CA ILE A 192 -0.59 4.24 10.42
C ILE A 192 -1.36 4.64 9.16
N GLY A 193 -2.46 5.38 9.30
CA GLY A 193 -3.23 5.89 8.17
C GLY A 193 -2.40 6.75 7.22
N ILE A 194 -1.66 7.73 7.74
CA ILE A 194 -0.81 8.60 6.92
C ILE A 194 0.30 7.78 6.23
N LEU A 195 1.01 6.94 6.98
CA LEU A 195 2.15 6.17 6.47
C LEU A 195 1.71 5.23 5.34
N MET A 196 0.60 4.51 5.49
CA MET A 196 0.15 3.56 4.49
C MET A 196 -0.41 4.26 3.25
N ASN A 197 -1.16 5.36 3.40
CA ASN A 197 -1.63 6.15 2.25
C ASN A 197 -0.49 6.86 1.49
N LEU A 198 0.69 7.04 2.11
CA LEU A 198 1.88 7.54 1.42
C LEU A 198 2.67 6.43 0.73
N THR A 199 2.66 5.21 1.25
CA THR A 199 3.57 4.14 0.82
C THR A 199 2.94 3.12 -0.13
N PHE A 200 1.77 2.56 0.21
CA PHE A 200 1.13 1.52 -0.59
C PHE A 200 0.68 1.95 -1.99
N PRO A 201 0.27 3.21 -2.22
CA PRO A 201 0.04 3.67 -3.60
C PRO A 201 1.26 3.51 -4.51
N ALA A 202 2.49 3.48 -3.99
CA ALA A 202 3.67 3.23 -4.81
C ALA A 202 3.60 1.84 -5.47
N VAL A 203 3.30 0.81 -4.68
CA VAL A 203 3.19 -0.59 -5.14
C VAL A 203 1.96 -0.77 -6.04
N MET A 204 0.85 -0.14 -5.66
CA MET A 204 -0.40 -0.18 -6.44
C MET A 204 -0.18 0.41 -7.84
N ILE A 205 0.37 1.62 -7.92
CA ILE A 205 0.63 2.29 -9.19
C ILE A 205 1.69 1.55 -10.01
N ASP A 206 2.75 1.03 -9.38
CA ASP A 206 3.75 0.21 -10.09
C ASP A 206 3.09 -1.03 -10.74
N ALA A 207 2.24 -1.76 -10.00
CA ALA A 207 1.53 -2.92 -10.54
C ALA A 207 0.56 -2.54 -11.66
N LEU A 208 -0.14 -1.39 -11.55
CA LEU A 208 -0.99 -0.86 -12.61
C LEU A 208 -0.19 -0.57 -13.89
N TYR A 209 0.95 0.11 -13.77
CA TYR A 209 1.80 0.43 -14.92
C TYR A 209 2.45 -0.81 -15.54
N ALA A 210 2.85 -1.79 -14.73
CA ALA A 210 3.31 -3.09 -15.22
C ALA A 210 2.22 -3.80 -16.04
N ALA A 211 0.95 -3.76 -15.59
CA ALA A 211 -0.18 -4.31 -16.34
C ALA A 211 -0.37 -3.62 -17.70
N ILE A 212 -0.30 -2.28 -17.73
CA ILE A 212 -0.42 -1.46 -18.94
C ILE A 212 0.75 -1.76 -19.90
N CYS A 213 1.97 -1.84 -19.38
CA CYS A 213 3.17 -2.09 -20.19
C CYS A 213 3.10 -3.43 -20.92
N ILE A 214 2.73 -4.51 -20.22
CA ILE A 214 2.62 -5.85 -20.81
C ILE A 214 1.50 -5.90 -21.85
N ARG A 215 0.37 -5.22 -21.59
CA ARG A 215 -0.73 -5.15 -22.55
C ARG A 215 -0.37 -4.38 -23.82
N THR A 216 0.40 -3.31 -23.70
CA THR A 216 0.78 -2.44 -24.82
C THR A 216 1.95 -2.99 -25.64
N HIS A 217 2.77 -3.84 -25.04
CA HIS A 217 3.95 -4.41 -25.68
C HIS A 217 4.05 -5.91 -25.38
N PRO A 218 3.27 -6.75 -26.10
CA PRO A 218 3.23 -8.19 -25.86
C PRO A 218 4.55 -8.90 -26.22
N ASP A 219 5.41 -8.28 -27.03
CA ASP A 219 6.68 -8.85 -27.49
C ASP A 219 7.80 -8.87 -26.42
N TYR A 220 7.55 -8.35 -25.21
CA TYR A 220 8.51 -8.37 -24.09
C TYR A 220 8.50 -9.68 -23.29
N GLU A 221 7.96 -10.77 -23.86
CA GLU A 221 8.07 -12.12 -23.31
C GLU A 221 9.47 -12.73 -23.48
#